data_AF-A0A7X8FW25-F1
#
_entry.id   AF-A0A7X8FW25-F1
#
_cell.length_a   1.000
_cell.length_b   1.000
_cell.length_c   1.000
_cell.angle_alpha   90.00
_cell.angle_beta   90.00
_cell.angle_gamma   90.00
#
_symmetry.space_group_name_H-M   'P 1'
#
loop_
_entity.id
_entity.type
_entity.pdbx_description
1 polymer ?
#
loop_
_entity_poly.entity_id
_entity_poly.type
_entity_poly.pdbx_seq_one_letter_code
_entity_poly.pdbx_strand_id
1 'polypeptide(L)'
;PPAAGFTDPSYHLPAFYELWARWAKEDNELWNEVALVSRDYFTLAAHPETGLFTEYASFDGKPYKVSFNSSSHLSAFDSFRVIQNIAVDHLWFATDERAVEAVNKLLGFYAAQPTIVAVYSHDGKPKVNYGSPALVSMNAVGATISTEDFAKRFVEELWAQPTPAGRWRYYNGLLHMLGLLHVSGEFKIYGNPELRE
;
A
#
# COMPACT_ATOMS: atom_id res chain seq x y z
N PRO A 1 11.46 26.08 -0.45
CA PRO A 1 11.51 25.46 0.89
C PRO A 1 12.38 24.20 0.84
N PRO A 2 13.30 23.97 1.80
CA PRO A 2 13.97 22.68 1.86
C PRO A 2 12.91 21.58 2.04
N ALA A 3 13.05 20.49 1.29
CA ALA A 3 12.22 19.31 1.49
C ALA A 3 12.34 18.84 2.95
N ALA A 4 11.28 18.24 3.51
CA ALA A 4 11.20 17.88 4.92
C ALA A 4 12.25 16.82 5.38
N GLY A 5 13.04 16.27 4.45
CA GLY A 5 14.11 15.30 4.71
C GLY A 5 13.64 13.84 4.80
N PHE A 6 12.36 13.58 4.52
CA PHE A 6 11.73 12.27 4.56
C PHE A 6 10.59 12.17 3.54
N THR A 7 10.03 10.98 3.37
CA THR A 7 8.83 10.69 2.57
C THR A 7 7.86 9.79 3.34
N ASP A 8 6.75 9.44 2.70
CA ASP A 8 5.73 8.51 3.19
C ASP A 8 5.60 7.36 2.18
N PRO A 9 5.91 6.11 2.55
CA PRO A 9 5.80 4.96 1.63
C PRO A 9 4.43 4.84 0.96
N SER A 10 3.35 5.24 1.64
CA SER A 10 1.99 5.17 1.10
C SER A 10 1.70 6.19 -0.01
N TYR A 11 2.58 7.18 -0.21
CA TYR A 11 2.48 8.17 -1.28
C TYR A 11 3.20 7.77 -2.56
N HIS A 12 4.00 6.70 -2.51
CA HIS A 12 4.61 6.13 -3.70
C HIS A 12 3.55 5.38 -4.52
N LEU A 13 3.28 5.88 -5.72
CA LEU A 13 2.24 5.40 -6.64
C LEU A 13 2.82 5.11 -8.03
N PRO A 14 3.75 4.14 -8.18
CA PRO A 14 4.40 3.85 -9.46
C PRO A 14 3.41 3.58 -10.59
N ALA A 15 2.28 2.94 -10.28
CA ALA A 15 1.20 2.73 -11.24
C ALA A 15 0.69 4.04 -11.87
N PHE A 16 0.61 5.12 -11.09
CA PHE A 16 0.13 6.41 -11.60
C PHE A 16 1.26 7.19 -12.29
N TYR A 17 2.50 7.03 -11.82
CA TYR A 17 3.66 7.62 -12.47
C TYR A 17 3.89 7.04 -13.86
N GLU A 18 3.63 5.74 -14.08
CA GLU A 18 3.58 5.11 -15.40
C GLU A 18 2.56 5.77 -16.34
N LEU A 19 1.36 6.08 -15.82
CA LEU A 19 0.35 6.80 -16.60
C LEU A 19 0.81 8.23 -16.92
N TRP A 20 1.45 8.91 -15.97
CA TRP A 20 1.98 10.25 -16.21
C TRP A 20 3.14 10.23 -17.21
N ALA A 21 4.01 9.23 -17.18
CA ALA A 21 5.06 9.03 -18.17
C ALA A 21 4.50 8.88 -19.59
N ARG A 22 3.29 8.33 -19.74
CA ARG A 22 2.62 8.18 -21.05
C ARG A 22 1.81 9.41 -21.47
N TRP A 23 1.25 10.15 -20.50
CA TRP A 23 0.18 11.12 -20.78
C TRP A 23 0.51 12.57 -20.42
N ALA A 24 1.56 12.80 -19.62
CA ALA A 24 2.01 14.15 -19.32
C ALA A 24 2.49 14.82 -20.61
N LYS A 25 2.34 16.15 -20.67
CA LYS A 25 2.82 16.96 -21.80
C LYS A 25 4.33 17.19 -21.76
N GLU A 26 4.90 17.12 -20.57
CA GLU A 26 6.30 17.41 -20.24
C GLU A 26 6.74 16.43 -19.14
N ASP A 27 8.05 16.25 -18.99
CA ASP A 27 8.68 15.45 -17.92
C ASP A 27 8.37 13.94 -17.96
N ASN A 28 8.02 13.40 -19.12
CA ASN A 28 7.69 11.97 -19.30
C ASN A 28 8.83 11.03 -18.84
N GLU A 29 10.08 11.35 -19.18
CA GLU A 29 11.26 10.58 -18.74
C GLU A 29 11.45 10.63 -17.22
N LEU A 30 11.22 11.80 -16.61
CA LEU A 30 11.25 11.96 -15.16
C LEU A 30 10.18 11.09 -14.49
N TRP A 31 8.95 11.05 -15.01
CA TRP A 31 7.91 10.21 -14.43
C TRP A 31 8.21 8.72 -14.52
N ASN A 32 8.87 8.29 -15.59
CA ASN A 32 9.38 6.92 -15.70
C ASN A 32 10.44 6.65 -14.63
N GLU A 33 11.41 7.55 -14.44
CA GLU A 33 12.41 7.44 -13.38
C GLU A 33 11.76 7.39 -11.98
N VAL A 34 10.76 8.24 -11.71
CA VAL A 34 10.04 8.28 -10.44
C VAL A 34 9.26 6.99 -10.18
N ALA A 35 8.71 6.35 -11.22
CA ALA A 35 8.10 5.02 -11.12
C ALA A 35 9.12 3.96 -10.66
N LEU A 36 10.30 3.93 -11.30
CA LEU A 36 11.38 3.00 -10.93
C LEU A 36 11.88 3.24 -9.50
N VAL A 37 12.18 4.49 -9.14
CA VAL A 37 12.63 4.86 -7.78
C VAL A 37 11.61 4.44 -6.73
N SER A 38 10.31 4.58 -7.02
CA SER A 38 9.25 4.21 -6.09
C SER A 38 9.13 2.70 -5.87
N ARG A 39 9.33 1.90 -6.92
CA ARG A 39 9.39 0.44 -6.83
C ARG A 39 10.58 -0.01 -5.97
N ASP A 40 11.75 0.56 -6.21
CA ASP A 40 12.94 0.29 -5.38
C ASP A 40 12.75 0.74 -3.93
N TYR A 41 12.06 1.86 -3.72
CA TYR A 41 11.79 2.38 -2.39
C TYR A 41 10.90 1.44 -1.56
N PHE A 42 9.95 0.72 -2.16
CA PHE A 42 9.19 -0.29 -1.43
C PHE A 42 10.09 -1.40 -0.88
N THR A 43 11.13 -1.80 -1.61
CA THR A 43 12.10 -2.79 -1.12
C THR A 43 12.93 -2.23 0.05
N LEU A 44 13.33 -0.95 -0.03
CA LEU A 44 14.10 -0.29 1.04
C LEU A 44 13.29 -0.04 2.31
N ALA A 45 12.02 0.34 2.17
CA ALA A 45 11.17 0.76 3.28
C ALA A 45 10.45 -0.39 3.99
N ALA A 46 10.37 -1.57 3.38
CA ALA A 46 9.78 -2.75 3.99
C ALA A 46 10.70 -3.32 5.08
N HIS A 47 10.13 -3.72 6.21
CA HIS A 47 10.88 -4.50 7.20
C HIS A 47 11.27 -5.86 6.59
N PRO A 48 12.54 -6.30 6.69
CA PRO A 48 13.03 -7.48 5.95
C PRO A 48 12.32 -8.79 6.33
N GLU A 49 11.89 -8.93 7.59
CA GLU A 49 11.17 -10.11 8.10
C GLU A 49 9.64 -10.03 7.97
N THR A 50 9.02 -8.92 8.41
CA THR A 50 7.56 -8.79 8.51
C THR A 50 6.91 -8.21 7.25
N GLY A 51 7.69 -7.55 6.38
CA GLY A 51 7.17 -6.78 5.24
C GLY A 51 6.42 -5.51 5.64
N LEU A 52 6.38 -5.13 6.92
CA LEU A 52 5.67 -3.94 7.40
C LEU A 52 6.35 -2.65 6.92
N PHE A 53 5.53 -1.64 6.61
CA PHE A 53 5.96 -0.28 6.31
C PHE A 53 5.57 0.66 7.45
N THR A 54 6.31 1.74 7.66
CA THR A 54 5.92 2.81 8.60
C THR A 54 5.13 3.91 7.89
N GLU A 55 4.44 4.78 8.64
CA GLU A 55 3.79 5.96 8.05
C GLU A 55 4.82 6.85 7.35
N TYR A 56 5.86 7.29 8.06
CA TYR A 56 6.95 8.10 7.51
C TYR A 56 8.26 7.33 7.54
N ALA A 57 9.05 7.53 6.50
CA ALA A 57 10.37 6.92 6.35
C ALA A 57 11.35 7.90 5.68
N SER A 58 12.62 7.82 6.05
CA SER A 58 13.68 8.57 5.36
C SER A 58 13.88 8.05 3.94
N PHE A 59 14.59 8.79 3.09
CA PHE A 59 14.84 8.38 1.72
C PHE A 59 15.66 7.06 1.59
N ASP A 60 16.31 6.62 2.67
CA ASP A 60 16.96 5.30 2.77
C ASP A 60 16.04 4.19 3.33
N GLY A 61 14.73 4.47 3.47
CA GLY A 61 13.70 3.50 3.86
C GLY A 61 13.51 3.32 5.37
N LYS A 62 14.34 3.94 6.23
CA LYS A 62 14.23 3.73 7.68
C LYS A 62 13.05 4.49 8.30
N PRO A 63 12.40 3.95 9.35
CA PRO A 63 11.37 4.64 10.09
C PRO A 63 11.78 6.06 10.51
N TYR A 64 10.94 7.05 10.20
CA TYR A 64 11.24 8.45 10.47
C TYR A 64 10.28 9.04 11.50
N LYS A 65 10.81 9.62 12.58
CA LYS A 65 10.01 10.18 13.67
C LYS A 65 9.90 11.69 13.55
N VAL A 66 8.67 12.21 13.63
CA VAL A 66 8.38 13.65 13.71
C VAL A 66 7.61 14.00 14.98
N SER A 67 7.70 15.25 15.43
CA SER A 67 7.08 15.71 16.68
C SER A 67 5.55 15.86 16.59
N PHE A 68 5.00 16.10 15.40
CA PHE A 68 3.58 16.38 15.18
C PHE A 68 2.75 15.14 14.82
N ASN A 69 3.38 13.98 14.60
CA ASN A 69 2.72 12.69 14.41
C ASN A 69 3.40 11.62 15.26
N SER A 70 2.75 11.19 16.33
CA SER A 70 3.26 10.15 17.24
C SER A 70 3.40 8.77 16.58
N SER A 71 2.64 8.52 15.52
CA SER A 71 2.61 7.24 14.79
C SER A 71 3.55 7.20 13.59
N SER A 72 4.24 8.29 13.28
CA SER A 72 5.13 8.44 12.12
C SER A 72 6.12 7.27 11.90
N HIS A 73 6.65 6.69 12.97
CA HIS A 73 7.64 5.60 12.93
C HIS A 73 7.01 4.21 13.14
N LEU A 74 5.68 4.10 13.12
CA LEU A 74 4.91 2.87 13.31
C LEU A 74 4.27 2.43 12.00
N SER A 75 3.95 1.14 11.88
CA SER A 75 3.02 0.66 10.87
C SER A 75 1.60 0.97 11.35
N ALA A 76 1.04 2.06 10.83
CA ALA A 76 -0.25 2.60 11.22
C ALA A 76 -1.06 3.01 9.97
N PHE A 77 -1.93 4.00 10.11
CA PHE A 77 -3.03 4.26 9.18
C PHE A 77 -2.57 4.57 7.76
N ASP A 78 -1.55 5.40 7.59
CA ASP A 78 -1.03 5.72 6.26
C ASP A 78 -0.44 4.47 5.57
N SER A 79 0.33 3.68 6.32
CA SER A 79 1.03 2.49 5.82
C SER A 79 0.11 1.39 5.26
N PHE A 80 -1.18 1.39 5.62
CA PHE A 80 -2.14 0.42 5.10
C PHE A 80 -2.23 0.42 3.58
N ARG A 81 -2.06 1.59 2.95
CA ARG A 81 -2.23 1.74 1.49
C ARG A 81 -1.03 1.21 0.69
N VAL A 82 0.12 0.98 1.33
CA VAL A 82 1.33 0.56 0.61
C VAL A 82 1.11 -0.76 -0.13
N ILE A 83 0.47 -1.74 0.51
CA ILE A 83 0.19 -3.04 -0.10
C ILE A 83 -0.74 -2.92 -1.32
N GLN A 84 -1.71 -2.01 -1.26
CA GLN A 84 -2.58 -1.69 -2.41
C GLN A 84 -1.76 -1.07 -3.54
N ASN A 85 -0.87 -0.12 -3.25
CA ASN A 85 -0.06 0.54 -4.27
C ASN A 85 0.86 -0.45 -5.00
N ILE A 86 1.47 -1.38 -4.26
CA ILE A 86 2.30 -2.45 -4.83
C ILE A 86 1.45 -3.37 -5.73
N ALA A 87 0.29 -3.82 -5.24
CA ALA A 87 -0.57 -4.73 -5.98
C ALA A 87 -1.13 -4.10 -7.27
N VAL A 88 -1.57 -2.84 -7.21
CA VAL A 88 -2.12 -2.13 -8.38
C VAL A 88 -1.05 -1.89 -9.44
N ASP A 89 0.17 -1.51 -9.04
CA ASP A 89 1.29 -1.37 -9.98
C ASP A 89 1.60 -2.69 -10.70
N HIS A 90 1.64 -3.79 -9.94
CA HIS A 90 1.85 -5.11 -10.51
C HIS A 90 0.72 -5.53 -11.46
N LEU A 91 -0.56 -5.35 -11.08
CA LEU A 91 -1.70 -5.72 -11.91
C LEU A 91 -1.79 -4.93 -13.22
N TRP A 92 -1.38 -3.67 -13.20
CA TRP A 92 -1.49 -2.79 -14.36
C TRP A 92 -0.30 -2.90 -15.32
N PHE A 93 0.92 -3.11 -14.80
CA PHE A 93 2.13 -3.04 -15.62
C PHE A 93 3.03 -4.28 -15.54
N ALA A 94 2.95 -5.07 -14.46
CA ALA A 94 3.73 -6.30 -14.26
C ALA A 94 5.25 -6.14 -14.50
N THR A 95 5.80 -4.96 -14.16
CA THR A 95 7.21 -4.61 -14.42
C THR A 95 8.18 -4.93 -13.27
N ASP A 96 7.67 -5.29 -12.09
CA ASP A 96 8.48 -5.61 -10.91
C ASP A 96 8.07 -6.96 -10.31
N GLU A 97 8.96 -7.95 -10.45
CA GLU A 97 8.78 -9.30 -9.90
C GLU A 97 8.81 -9.33 -8.36
N ARG A 98 9.43 -8.32 -7.72
CA ARG A 98 9.51 -8.22 -6.25
C ARG A 98 8.16 -7.93 -5.61
N ALA A 99 7.19 -7.43 -6.37
CA ALA A 99 5.87 -7.05 -5.86
C ALA A 99 5.14 -8.23 -5.19
N VAL A 100 5.19 -9.41 -5.82
CA VAL A 100 4.55 -10.63 -5.29
C VAL A 100 5.22 -11.07 -4.00
N GLU A 101 6.55 -11.07 -3.94
CA GLU A 101 7.29 -11.42 -2.72
C GLU A 101 6.98 -10.44 -1.56
N ALA A 102 6.97 -9.13 -1.86
CA ALA A 102 6.65 -8.11 -0.86
C ALA A 102 5.23 -8.29 -0.29
N VAL A 103 4.24 -8.56 -1.14
CA VAL A 103 2.87 -8.86 -0.72
C VAL A 103 2.80 -10.15 0.09
N ASN A 104 3.41 -11.24 -0.38
CA ASN A 104 3.40 -12.53 0.32
C ASN A 104 4.01 -12.40 1.72
N LYS A 105 5.10 -11.66 1.86
CA LYS A 105 5.76 -11.42 3.15
C LYS A 105 4.84 -10.65 4.12
N LEU A 106 4.27 -9.53 3.66
CA LEU A 106 3.39 -8.71 4.48
C LEU A 106 2.10 -9.44 4.88
N LEU A 107 1.45 -10.11 3.94
CA LEU A 107 0.27 -10.92 4.24
C LEU A 107 0.61 -12.13 5.10
N GLY A 108 1.78 -12.73 4.94
CA GLY A 108 2.28 -13.82 5.79
C GLY A 108 2.43 -13.38 7.24
N PHE A 109 2.95 -12.16 7.48
CA PHE A 109 2.98 -11.56 8.81
C PHE A 109 1.58 -11.45 9.42
N TYR A 110 0.62 -10.91 8.67
CA TYR A 110 -0.77 -10.78 9.12
C TYR A 110 -1.48 -12.13 9.28
N ALA A 111 -1.15 -13.11 8.44
CA ALA A 111 -1.71 -14.46 8.50
C ALA A 111 -1.30 -15.19 9.78
N ALA A 112 -0.10 -14.92 10.29
CA ALA A 112 0.46 -15.48 11.52
C ALA A 112 -0.04 -14.80 12.81
N GLN A 113 -0.77 -13.69 12.73
CA GLN A 113 -1.27 -13.00 13.92
C GLN A 113 -2.49 -13.72 14.51
N PRO A 114 -2.59 -13.86 15.85
CA PRO A 114 -3.81 -14.36 16.49
C PRO A 114 -4.99 -13.41 16.28
N THR A 115 -4.73 -12.10 16.23
CA THR A 115 -5.68 -11.07 15.82
C THR A 115 -4.89 -9.96 15.14
N ILE A 116 -5.35 -9.56 13.96
CA ILE A 116 -4.78 -8.42 13.24
C ILE A 116 -5.26 -7.13 13.91
N VAL A 117 -4.32 -6.28 14.34
CA VAL A 117 -4.61 -4.97 14.94
C VAL A 117 -4.21 -3.84 13.99
N ALA A 118 -4.70 -2.63 14.24
CA ALA A 118 -4.50 -1.49 13.36
C ALA A 118 -3.09 -0.88 13.43
N VAL A 119 -2.33 -1.10 14.51
CA VAL A 119 -1.02 -0.46 14.68
C VAL A 119 -0.01 -1.45 15.23
N TYR A 120 1.12 -1.55 14.53
CA TYR A 120 2.29 -2.32 14.92
C TYR A 120 3.53 -1.42 14.95
N SER A 121 4.55 -1.75 15.75
CA SER A 121 5.90 -1.26 15.42
C SER A 121 6.39 -1.90 14.13
N HIS A 122 7.41 -1.30 13.51
CA HIS A 122 8.00 -1.81 12.26
C HIS A 122 8.48 -3.27 12.37
N ASP A 123 8.92 -3.69 13.57
CA ASP A 123 9.32 -5.07 13.90
C ASP A 123 8.13 -6.01 14.27
N GLY A 124 6.88 -5.56 14.09
CA GLY A 124 5.70 -6.42 14.22
C GLY A 124 5.09 -6.55 15.62
N LYS A 125 5.49 -5.73 16.61
CA LYS A 125 4.85 -5.76 17.93
C LYS A 125 3.55 -4.94 17.94
N PRO A 126 2.41 -5.49 18.38
CA PRO A 126 1.14 -4.75 18.44
C PRO A 126 1.25 -3.56 19.38
N LYS A 127 0.70 -2.41 18.97
CA LYS A 127 0.67 -1.16 19.74
C LYS A 127 -0.73 -0.77 20.19
N VAL A 128 -1.74 -1.43 19.64
CA VAL A 128 -3.15 -1.26 19.97
C VAL A 128 -3.82 -2.62 20.03
N ASN A 129 -5.06 -2.66 20.54
CA ASN A 129 -5.86 -3.87 20.69
C ASN A 129 -7.16 -3.84 19.84
N TYR A 130 -7.22 -2.98 18.83
CA TYR A 130 -8.36 -2.87 17.90
C TYR A 130 -7.89 -3.06 16.45
N GLY A 131 -8.74 -3.64 15.60
CA GLY A 131 -8.52 -3.75 14.16
C GLY A 131 -9.00 -2.53 13.37
N SER A 132 -8.80 -2.54 12.05
CA SER A 132 -9.27 -1.48 11.15
C SER A 132 -9.89 -2.06 9.88
N PRO A 133 -11.14 -1.68 9.55
CA PRO A 133 -11.75 -2.06 8.27
C PRO A 133 -10.94 -1.59 7.04
N ALA A 134 -10.23 -0.47 7.15
CA ALA A 134 -9.30 -0.02 6.12
C ALA A 134 -8.16 -1.03 5.89
N LEU A 135 -7.53 -1.54 6.97
CA LEU A 135 -6.46 -2.52 6.86
C LEU A 135 -6.94 -3.83 6.22
N VAL A 136 -8.11 -4.33 6.64
CA VAL A 136 -8.74 -5.51 6.01
C VAL A 136 -8.91 -5.29 4.50
N SER A 137 -9.41 -4.11 4.12
CA SER A 137 -9.68 -3.79 2.72
C SER A 137 -8.40 -3.74 1.87
N MET A 138 -7.32 -3.13 2.39
CA MET A 138 -6.05 -3.05 1.67
C MET A 138 -5.33 -4.40 1.60
N ASN A 139 -5.37 -5.19 2.67
CA ASN A 139 -4.82 -6.56 2.65
C ASN A 139 -5.52 -7.43 1.60
N ALA A 140 -6.84 -7.27 1.42
CA ALA A 140 -7.59 -7.97 0.37
C ALA A 140 -7.15 -7.55 -1.05
N VAL A 141 -6.80 -6.27 -1.26
CA VAL A 141 -6.22 -5.84 -2.55
C VAL A 141 -4.86 -6.49 -2.76
N GLY A 142 -3.98 -6.49 -1.75
CA GLY A 142 -2.71 -7.20 -1.79
C GLY A 142 -2.88 -8.67 -2.19
N ALA A 143 -3.85 -9.35 -1.58
CA ALA A 143 -4.10 -10.78 -1.80
C ALA A 143 -4.41 -11.14 -3.26
N THR A 144 -4.82 -10.20 -4.10
CA THR A 144 -5.08 -10.44 -5.54
C THR A 144 -3.84 -10.82 -6.34
N ILE A 145 -2.65 -10.45 -5.87
CA ILE A 145 -1.37 -10.83 -6.51
C ILE A 145 -0.57 -11.84 -5.69
N SER A 146 -1.09 -12.26 -4.53
CA SER A 146 -0.41 -13.23 -3.66
C SER A 146 -0.52 -14.64 -4.24
N THR A 147 0.55 -15.41 -4.11
CA THR A 147 0.64 -16.81 -4.55
C THR A 147 0.49 -17.81 -3.40
N GLU A 148 0.21 -17.34 -2.19
CA GLU A 148 0.17 -18.15 -0.98
C GLU A 148 -1.26 -18.61 -0.64
N ASP A 149 -1.40 -19.78 -0.02
CA ASP A 149 -2.69 -20.39 0.30
C ASP A 149 -3.58 -19.52 1.21
N PHE A 150 -2.97 -18.66 2.04
CA PHE A 150 -3.71 -17.75 2.92
C PHE A 150 -4.37 -16.58 2.19
N ALA A 151 -4.01 -16.30 0.92
CA ALA A 151 -4.49 -15.12 0.19
C ALA A 151 -6.02 -15.04 0.13
N LYS A 152 -6.66 -16.19 -0.12
CA LYS A 152 -8.12 -16.31 -0.20
C LYS A 152 -8.83 -15.77 1.05
N ARG A 153 -8.24 -15.99 2.23
CA ARG A 153 -8.80 -15.55 3.52
C ARG A 153 -8.99 -14.04 3.55
N PHE A 154 -8.03 -13.26 3.07
CA PHE A 154 -8.10 -11.80 3.11
C PHE A 154 -9.19 -11.24 2.18
N VAL A 155 -9.43 -11.87 1.03
CA VAL A 155 -10.54 -11.50 0.15
C VAL A 155 -11.89 -11.85 0.78
N GLU A 156 -12.00 -13.02 1.42
CA GLU A 156 -13.19 -13.43 2.18
C GLU A 156 -13.48 -12.51 3.37
N GLU A 157 -12.45 -12.04 4.08
CA GLU A 157 -12.57 -11.08 5.17
C GLU A 157 -13.14 -9.73 4.67
N LEU A 158 -12.68 -9.22 3.53
CA LEU A 158 -13.26 -8.02 2.91
C LEU A 158 -14.72 -8.26 2.47
N TRP A 159 -15.01 -9.42 1.88
CA TRP A 159 -16.37 -9.78 1.46
C TRP A 159 -17.35 -9.84 2.64
N ALA A 160 -16.91 -10.38 3.77
CA ALA A 160 -17.71 -10.47 4.99
C ALA A 160 -17.80 -9.13 5.76
N GLN A 161 -16.95 -8.16 5.44
CA GLN A 161 -16.90 -6.88 6.14
C GLN A 161 -18.15 -6.02 5.85
N PRO A 162 -18.89 -5.56 6.87
CA PRO A 162 -19.99 -4.63 6.66
C PRO A 162 -19.46 -3.25 6.25
N THR A 163 -20.27 -2.48 5.52
CA THR A 163 -19.95 -1.09 5.19
C THR A 163 -19.61 -0.29 6.45
N PRO A 164 -18.41 0.32 6.55
CA PRO A 164 -18.00 1.06 7.73
C PRO A 164 -18.96 2.20 8.09
N ALA A 165 -19.35 2.29 9.36
CA ALA A 165 -20.27 3.29 9.88
C ALA A 165 -19.72 3.98 11.15
N GLY A 166 -20.42 5.00 11.64
CA GLY A 166 -20.05 5.71 12.87
C GLY A 166 -18.90 6.71 12.72
N ARG A 167 -18.25 7.07 13.84
CA ARG A 167 -17.27 8.16 13.93
C ARG A 167 -16.07 8.01 12.99
N TRP A 168 -15.59 6.78 12.79
CA TRP A 168 -14.36 6.47 12.04
C TRP A 168 -14.62 6.05 10.59
N ARG A 169 -15.84 6.26 10.09
CA ARG A 169 -16.29 5.74 8.79
C ARG A 169 -15.61 6.36 7.57
N TYR A 170 -15.00 7.55 7.70
CA TYR A 170 -14.42 8.24 6.53
C TYR A 170 -13.27 7.43 5.92
N TYR A 171 -12.18 7.25 6.67
CA TYR A 171 -10.99 6.55 6.16
C TYR A 171 -11.28 5.07 5.90
N ASN A 172 -11.96 4.41 6.85
CA ASN A 172 -12.37 3.02 6.73
C ASN A 172 -13.30 2.79 5.53
N GLY A 173 -14.28 3.67 5.32
CA GLY A 173 -15.27 3.56 4.25
C GLY A 173 -14.67 3.83 2.86
N LEU A 174 -13.78 4.82 2.74
CA LEU A 174 -13.08 5.09 1.48
C LEU A 174 -12.19 3.92 1.08
N LEU A 175 -11.38 3.39 1.99
CA LEU A 175 -10.52 2.25 1.70
C LEU A 175 -11.32 0.95 1.50
N HIS A 176 -12.48 0.81 2.14
CA HIS A 176 -13.41 -0.29 1.86
C HIS A 176 -13.97 -0.22 0.44
N MET A 177 -14.46 0.95 0.01
CA MET A 177 -14.94 1.15 -1.36
C MET A 177 -13.84 0.90 -2.39
N LEU A 178 -12.64 1.43 -2.17
CA LEU A 178 -11.48 1.19 -3.05
C LEU A 178 -11.10 -0.30 -3.07
N GLY A 179 -11.07 -0.95 -1.89
CA GLY A 179 -10.84 -2.38 -1.77
C GLY A 179 -11.80 -3.19 -2.63
N LEU A 180 -13.11 -2.90 -2.53
CA LEU A 180 -14.14 -3.56 -3.36
C LEU A 180 -13.93 -3.33 -4.86
N LEU A 181 -13.62 -2.11 -5.28
CA LEU A 181 -13.35 -1.81 -6.69
C LEU A 181 -12.14 -2.58 -7.22
N HIS A 182 -11.06 -2.66 -6.45
CA HIS A 182 -9.86 -3.40 -6.84
C HIS A 182 -10.12 -4.91 -6.90
N VAL A 183 -10.65 -5.52 -5.85
CA VAL A 183 -10.83 -6.99 -5.81
C VAL A 183 -11.92 -7.50 -6.77
N SER A 184 -12.86 -6.64 -7.18
CA SER A 184 -13.85 -6.97 -8.20
C SER A 184 -13.34 -6.76 -9.64
N GLY A 185 -12.14 -6.21 -9.82
CA GLY A 185 -11.59 -5.89 -11.13
C GLY A 185 -12.23 -4.65 -11.78
N GLU A 186 -12.90 -3.79 -11.01
CA GLU A 186 -13.58 -2.59 -11.50
C GLU A 186 -12.77 -1.29 -11.34
N PHE A 187 -11.62 -1.35 -10.67
CA PHE A 187 -10.64 -0.26 -10.67
C PHE A 187 -9.72 -0.35 -11.90
N LYS A 188 -10.06 0.42 -12.95
CA LYS A 188 -9.45 0.31 -14.28
C LYS A 188 -8.71 1.60 -14.67
N ILE A 189 -7.76 1.46 -15.59
CA ILE A 189 -7.17 2.59 -16.30
C ILE A 189 -8.20 3.11 -17.30
N TYR A 190 -8.58 4.38 -17.18
CA TYR A 190 -9.39 5.08 -18.17
C TYR A 190 -8.51 6.12 -18.87
N GLY A 191 -8.02 5.77 -20.06
CA GLY A 191 -7.14 6.62 -20.86
C GLY A 191 -7.88 7.38 -21.97
N ASN A 192 -7.19 8.37 -22.54
CA ASN A 192 -7.58 8.97 -23.81
C ASN A 192 -6.94 8.16 -24.96
N PRO A 193 -7.72 7.56 -25.90
CA PRO A 193 -7.17 6.84 -27.05
C PRO A 193 -6.32 7.72 -27.99
N GLU A 194 -6.31 9.04 -27.80
CA GLU A 194 -5.49 9.98 -28.58
C GLU A 194 -4.08 10.23 -28.00
N LEU A 195 -3.78 9.78 -26.78
CA LEU A 195 -2.43 9.86 -26.20
C LEU A 195 -1.65 8.64 -26.69
N ARG A 196 -0.87 8.84 -27.76
CA ARG A 196 -0.22 7.79 -28.57
C ARG A 196 0.90 7.04 -27.83
N GLU A 197 1.13 5.82 -28.34
CA GLU A 197 2.35 5.00 -28.19
C GLU A 197 3.63 5.78 -28.46
#